data_AF-A0A0U3QRZ8-F1
#
_entry.id   AF-A0A0U3QRZ8-F1
#
_cell.length_a   1.000
_cell.length_b   1.000
_cell.length_c   1.000
_cell.angle_alpha   90.00
_cell.angle_beta   90.00
_cell.angle_gamma   90.00
#
_symmetry.space_group_name_H-M   'P 1'
#
loop_
_entity.id
_entity.type
_entity.pdbx_description
1 polymer ?
#
loop_
_entity_poly.entity_id
_entity_poly.type
_entity_poly.pdbx_seq_one_letter_code
_entity_poly.pdbx_strand_id
1 'polypeptide(L)'
;MTRDKKRKAAIRETQVQTGRRYTRAAREMTAAAEREPNGFLLSQLLTECATVAPAAVDWGYDSELAPEVFHSRLLGGAVPYGTVLELAGSLAQEGRSARLTLESMSPLEEAVVVCGNRRFQLILTQDMARELCQTPTCRSDQPGWAFLHCSSHLPDCSGDALVSMTEDWAYDFKTDAGRDVERLEGSAEADLLIKAATANGTYERVSKALLDSLFVAPDALDDMFWSDEETLAMQHAIERERLRLHNVARTEARRLWKVFGACVTCGGRLNAYGWDPSVPPRFCSAKCVPAAPGSSPDSAATVRPADQRPVEVPAW
;
A
#
# COMPACT_ATOMS: atom_id res chain seq x y z
N MET A 1 14.02 21.28 8.68
CA MET A 1 14.26 21.64 7.25
C MET A 1 13.14 22.54 6.77
N THR A 2 13.42 23.70 6.18
CA THR A 2 12.38 24.68 5.76
C THR A 2 11.66 24.25 4.48
N ARG A 3 10.42 24.70 4.30
CA ARG A 3 9.56 24.40 3.13
C ARG A 3 10.25 24.73 1.80
N ASP A 4 11.02 25.82 1.77
CA ASP A 4 11.83 26.21 0.61
C ASP A 4 12.98 25.26 0.30
N LYS A 5 13.63 24.68 1.32
CA LYS A 5 14.69 23.69 1.10
C LYS A 5 14.12 22.41 0.48
N LYS A 6 12.94 21.96 0.94
CA LYS A 6 12.24 20.80 0.36
C LYS A 6 11.82 21.06 -1.09
N ARG A 7 11.27 22.24 -1.38
CA ARG A 7 10.87 22.63 -2.75
C ARG A 7 12.05 22.67 -3.71
N LYS A 8 13.19 23.23 -3.27
CA LYS A 8 14.41 23.26 -4.09
C LYS A 8 14.98 21.86 -4.34
N ALA A 9 14.88 20.96 -3.38
CA ALA A 9 15.31 19.56 -3.54
C ALA A 9 14.44 18.82 -4.58
N ALA A 10 13.12 18.96 -4.48
CA ALA A 10 12.18 18.35 -5.43
C ALA A 10 12.39 18.85 -6.88
N ILE A 11 12.60 20.16 -7.08
CA ILE A 11 12.89 20.70 -8.43
C ILE A 11 14.21 20.14 -8.98
N ARG A 12 15.22 19.94 -8.12
CA ARG A 12 16.51 19.34 -8.54
C ARG A 12 16.34 17.87 -8.91
N GLU A 13 15.51 17.14 -8.17
CA GLU A 13 15.19 15.74 -8.47
C GLU A 13 14.46 15.61 -9.82
N THR A 14 13.46 16.45 -10.08
CA THR A 14 12.79 16.51 -11.39
C THR A 14 13.75 16.90 -12.52
N GLN A 15 14.68 17.82 -12.29
CA GLN A 15 15.73 18.17 -13.26
C GLN A 15 16.63 16.97 -13.58
N VAL A 16 17.04 16.20 -12.57
CA VAL A 16 17.89 15.01 -12.74
C VAL A 16 17.14 13.92 -13.51
N GLN A 17 15.87 13.68 -13.19
CA GLN A 17 15.05 12.66 -13.85
C GLN A 17 14.70 13.00 -15.31
N THR A 18 14.45 14.28 -15.61
CA THR A 18 13.95 14.68 -16.93
C THR A 18 15.01 15.28 -17.86
N GLY A 19 16.22 15.53 -17.36
CA GLY A 19 17.30 16.21 -18.08
C GLY A 19 17.01 17.69 -18.42
N ARG A 20 15.88 18.25 -17.95
CA ARG A 20 15.45 19.63 -18.25
C ARG A 20 16.23 20.65 -17.43
N ARG A 21 16.33 21.89 -17.93
CA ARG A 21 16.94 23.00 -17.18
C ARG A 21 16.13 23.28 -15.90
N TYR A 22 16.83 23.49 -14.78
CA TYR A 22 16.24 23.81 -13.46
C TYR A 22 15.10 24.84 -13.51
N THR A 23 15.30 25.93 -14.25
CA THR A 23 14.33 27.02 -14.35
C THR A 23 13.04 26.62 -15.08
N ARG A 24 13.12 25.68 -16.02
CA ARG A 24 11.95 25.12 -16.71
C ARG A 24 11.19 24.16 -15.78
N ALA A 25 11.89 23.27 -15.08
CA ALA A 25 11.29 22.39 -14.08
C ALA A 25 10.64 23.18 -12.93
N ALA A 26 11.28 24.27 -12.46
CA ALA A 26 10.74 25.14 -11.43
C ALA A 26 9.43 25.82 -11.87
N ARG A 27 9.36 26.29 -13.13
CA ARG A 27 8.15 26.91 -13.70
C ARG A 27 7.03 25.90 -13.88
N GLU A 28 7.34 24.71 -14.40
CA GLU A 28 6.37 23.62 -14.59
C GLU A 28 5.79 23.16 -13.23
N MET A 29 6.63 22.98 -12.20
CA MET A 29 6.16 22.63 -10.85
C MET A 29 5.36 23.75 -10.17
N THR A 30 5.67 25.00 -10.46
CA THR A 30 4.92 26.15 -9.91
C THR A 30 3.57 26.29 -10.62
N ALA A 31 3.54 26.14 -11.94
CA ALA A 31 2.31 26.11 -12.73
C ALA A 31 1.41 24.90 -12.37
N ALA A 32 2.00 23.76 -12.04
CA ALA A 32 1.27 22.59 -11.53
C ALA A 32 0.71 22.82 -10.11
N ALA A 33 1.43 23.56 -9.26
CA ALA A 33 0.98 23.91 -7.92
C ALA A 33 -0.09 25.03 -7.90
N GLU A 34 -0.17 25.84 -8.95
CA GLU A 34 -1.14 26.93 -9.13
C GLU A 34 -2.39 26.51 -9.90
N ARG A 35 -2.41 25.33 -10.53
CA ARG A 35 -3.65 24.72 -11.02
C ARG A 35 -4.41 24.15 -9.83
N GLU A 36 -5.54 24.76 -9.48
CA GLU A 36 -6.54 24.04 -8.69
C GLU A 36 -6.81 22.70 -9.42
N PRO A 37 -6.75 21.56 -8.72
CA PRO A 37 -7.14 20.29 -9.32
C PRO A 37 -8.62 20.43 -9.73
N ASN A 38 -8.87 20.50 -11.04
CA ASN A 38 -10.21 20.48 -11.60
C ASN A 38 -10.80 19.08 -11.35
N GLY A 39 -11.31 18.89 -10.13
CA GLY A 39 -11.99 17.67 -9.74
C GLY A 39 -13.38 17.63 -10.35
N PHE A 40 -13.78 16.46 -10.83
CA PHE A 40 -15.11 16.21 -11.39
C PHE A 40 -15.71 14.95 -10.76
N LEU A 41 -17.02 14.75 -10.92
CA LEU A 41 -17.69 13.56 -10.40
C LEU A 41 -17.68 12.44 -11.44
N LEU A 42 -17.61 11.19 -10.99
CA LEU A 42 -17.77 10.02 -11.87
C LEU A 42 -19.09 10.08 -12.65
N SER A 43 -20.17 10.57 -12.05
CA SER A 43 -21.44 10.81 -12.74
C SER A 43 -21.35 11.75 -13.95
N GLN A 44 -20.48 12.76 -13.89
CA GLN A 44 -20.26 13.69 -14.99
C GLN A 44 -19.51 13.00 -16.13
N LEU A 45 -18.47 12.22 -15.81
CA LEU A 45 -17.74 11.43 -16.80
C LEU A 45 -18.62 10.37 -17.46
N LEU A 46 -19.45 9.67 -16.69
CA LEU A 46 -20.43 8.72 -17.21
C LEU A 46 -21.48 9.39 -18.10
N THR A 47 -21.84 10.64 -17.81
CA THR A 47 -22.75 11.39 -18.66
C THR A 47 -22.09 11.77 -19.99
N GLU A 48 -20.83 12.22 -19.99
CA GLU A 48 -20.10 12.43 -21.25
C GLU A 48 -20.01 11.11 -22.05
N CYS A 49 -19.64 10.02 -21.40
CA CYS A 49 -19.57 8.68 -21.97
C CYS A 49 -20.91 8.21 -22.57
N ALA A 50 -22.05 8.60 -22.02
CA ALA A 50 -23.35 8.17 -22.53
C ALA A 50 -23.95 9.11 -23.60
N THR A 51 -23.50 10.36 -23.68
CA THR A 51 -24.19 11.41 -24.45
C THR A 51 -23.33 12.06 -25.53
N VAL A 52 -22.01 12.00 -25.42
CA VAL A 52 -21.11 12.55 -26.43
C VAL A 52 -21.03 11.57 -27.60
N ALA A 53 -21.19 12.11 -28.80
CA ALA A 53 -21.10 11.34 -30.03
C ALA A 53 -19.71 10.71 -30.20
N PRO A 54 -19.62 9.53 -30.85
CA PRO A 54 -18.35 8.91 -31.17
C PRO A 54 -17.43 9.87 -31.94
N ALA A 55 -16.14 9.81 -31.61
CA ALA A 55 -15.12 10.61 -32.23
C ALA A 55 -14.18 9.73 -33.06
N ALA A 56 -13.73 10.27 -34.20
CA ALA A 56 -12.67 9.66 -34.98
C ALA A 56 -11.31 10.09 -34.44
N VAL A 57 -10.44 9.12 -34.17
CA VAL A 57 -9.04 9.33 -33.77
C VAL A 57 -8.17 8.48 -34.68
N ASP A 58 -7.10 9.10 -35.20
CA ASP A 58 -6.06 8.38 -35.91
C ASP A 58 -5.07 7.79 -34.89
N TRP A 59 -5.19 6.50 -34.64
CA TRP A 59 -4.33 5.78 -33.72
C TRP A 59 -3.00 5.33 -34.36
N GLY A 60 -2.83 5.50 -35.67
CA GLY A 60 -1.65 5.03 -36.40
C GLY A 60 -1.58 3.52 -36.59
N TYR A 61 -2.67 2.78 -36.33
CA TYR A 61 -2.82 1.34 -36.59
C TYR A 61 -4.20 1.01 -37.16
N ASP A 62 -4.41 -0.25 -37.56
CA ASP A 62 -5.63 -0.70 -38.24
C ASP A 62 -6.89 -0.43 -37.40
N SER A 63 -7.92 0.08 -38.07
CA SER A 63 -9.22 0.46 -37.49
C SER A 63 -9.95 -0.68 -36.80
N GLU A 64 -9.71 -1.94 -37.20
CA GLU A 64 -10.35 -3.11 -36.58
C GLU A 64 -9.91 -3.33 -35.11
N LEU A 65 -8.77 -2.76 -34.71
CA LEU A 65 -8.25 -2.83 -33.35
C LEU A 65 -8.38 -1.49 -32.59
N ALA A 66 -8.92 -0.46 -33.25
CA ALA A 66 -9.06 0.86 -32.66
C ALA A 66 -10.28 0.90 -31.72
N PRO A 67 -10.11 1.36 -30.46
CA PRO A 67 -11.23 1.46 -29.54
C PRO A 67 -12.22 2.55 -29.99
N GLU A 68 -13.51 2.32 -29.72
CA GLU A 68 -14.52 3.36 -29.88
C GLU A 68 -14.37 4.40 -28.78
N VAL A 69 -14.26 5.67 -29.16
CA VAL A 69 -13.94 6.76 -28.24
C VAL A 69 -14.87 7.96 -28.39
N PHE A 70 -14.89 8.79 -27.35
CA PHE A 70 -15.47 10.13 -27.37
C PHE A 70 -14.45 11.16 -26.86
N HIS A 71 -14.63 12.43 -27.22
CA HIS A 71 -13.80 13.50 -26.66
C HIS A 71 -14.35 13.96 -25.31
N SER A 72 -13.68 13.58 -24.23
CA SER A 72 -14.03 14.01 -22.87
C SER A 72 -13.48 15.41 -22.61
N ARG A 73 -14.34 16.34 -22.19
CA ARG A 73 -13.89 17.68 -21.75
C ARG A 73 -13.28 17.63 -20.35
N LEU A 74 -13.72 16.68 -19.53
CA LEU A 74 -13.24 16.47 -18.17
C LEU A 74 -11.79 15.94 -18.16
N LEU A 75 -11.50 14.98 -19.03
CA LEU A 75 -10.16 14.37 -19.16
C LEU A 75 -9.26 15.13 -20.14
N GLY A 76 -9.84 15.93 -21.05
CA GLY A 76 -9.11 16.77 -21.98
C GLY A 76 -8.55 16.04 -23.19
N GLY A 77 -9.18 14.93 -23.62
CA GLY A 77 -8.78 14.17 -24.80
C GLY A 77 -9.76 13.07 -25.18
N ALA A 78 -9.38 12.26 -26.15
CA ALA A 78 -10.16 11.11 -26.58
C ALA A 78 -10.05 9.98 -25.54
N VAL A 79 -11.20 9.43 -25.15
CA VAL A 79 -11.28 8.43 -24.11
C VAL A 79 -12.22 7.32 -24.57
N PRO A 80 -11.82 6.06 -24.44
CA PRO A 80 -12.70 4.98 -24.80
C PRO A 80 -13.87 4.77 -23.85
N TYR A 81 -14.99 4.33 -24.41
CA TYR A 81 -16.18 4.00 -23.63
C TYR A 81 -15.89 2.87 -22.64
N GLY A 82 -15.20 1.81 -23.08
CA GLY A 82 -14.82 0.67 -22.23
C GLY A 82 -14.00 1.08 -21.01
N THR A 83 -12.99 1.94 -21.20
CA THR A 83 -12.14 2.43 -20.11
C THR A 83 -12.93 3.19 -19.03
N VAL A 84 -13.94 3.98 -19.42
CA VAL A 84 -14.79 4.68 -18.46
C VAL A 84 -15.69 3.72 -17.69
N LEU A 85 -16.20 2.68 -18.36
CA LEU A 85 -17.02 1.65 -17.73
C LEU A 85 -16.20 0.78 -16.76
N GLU A 86 -14.98 0.41 -17.12
CA GLU A 86 -14.08 -0.30 -16.20
C GLU A 86 -13.74 0.54 -14.97
N LEU A 87 -13.42 1.83 -15.16
CA LEU A 87 -13.21 2.75 -14.04
C LEU A 87 -14.44 2.83 -13.13
N ALA A 88 -15.64 2.89 -13.72
CA ALA A 88 -16.89 2.90 -12.95
C ALA A 88 -17.12 1.59 -12.19
N GLY A 89 -16.71 0.45 -12.76
CA GLY A 89 -16.68 -0.85 -12.08
C GLY A 89 -15.71 -0.85 -10.90
N SER A 90 -14.49 -0.35 -11.08
CA SER A 90 -13.49 -0.24 -10.00
C SER A 90 -13.91 0.70 -8.87
N LEU A 91 -14.80 1.66 -9.16
CA LEU A 91 -15.35 2.64 -8.23
C LEU A 91 -16.80 2.35 -7.83
N ALA A 92 -17.25 1.10 -7.96
CA ALA A 92 -18.63 0.73 -7.67
C ALA A 92 -19.02 1.01 -6.21
N GLN A 93 -18.08 0.88 -5.27
CA GLN A 93 -18.32 1.13 -3.84
C GLN A 93 -18.47 2.62 -3.53
N GLU A 94 -17.65 3.49 -4.13
CA GLU A 94 -17.76 4.95 -4.01
C GLU A 94 -18.96 5.51 -4.78
N GLY A 95 -19.38 4.78 -5.80
CA GLY A 95 -20.56 5.06 -6.61
C GLY A 95 -20.43 6.32 -7.46
N ARG A 96 -21.58 6.78 -7.99
CA ARG A 96 -21.65 7.89 -8.95
C ARG A 96 -21.18 9.25 -8.40
N SER A 97 -21.09 9.38 -7.08
CA SER A 97 -20.60 10.58 -6.36
C SER A 97 -19.08 10.58 -6.15
N ALA A 98 -18.36 9.55 -6.59
CA ALA A 98 -16.91 9.50 -6.52
C ALA A 98 -16.29 10.76 -7.16
N ARG A 99 -15.42 11.44 -6.42
CA ARG A 99 -14.72 12.64 -6.89
C ARG A 99 -13.38 12.25 -7.50
N LEU A 100 -13.24 12.52 -8.78
CA LEU A 100 -12.08 12.24 -9.60
C LEU A 100 -11.25 13.50 -9.81
N THR A 101 -9.93 13.35 -9.82
CA THR A 101 -8.98 14.39 -10.23
C THR A 101 -8.08 13.85 -11.32
N LEU A 102 -7.90 14.58 -12.41
CA LEU A 102 -6.93 14.22 -13.44
C LEU A 102 -5.50 14.54 -12.96
N GLU A 103 -4.69 13.50 -12.78
CA GLU A 103 -3.27 13.63 -12.41
C GLU A 103 -2.39 13.87 -13.65
N SER A 104 -2.65 13.14 -14.73
CA SER A 104 -1.89 13.25 -15.99
C SER A 104 -2.70 12.78 -17.19
N MET A 105 -2.44 13.34 -18.36
CA MET A 105 -3.04 12.92 -19.63
C MET A 105 -1.96 12.86 -20.71
N SER A 106 -1.82 11.70 -21.34
CA SER A 106 -1.14 11.49 -22.62
C SER A 106 -2.23 11.32 -23.69
N PRO A 107 -2.37 12.24 -24.67
CA PRO A 107 -3.52 12.30 -25.57
C PRO A 107 -3.88 11.02 -26.33
N LEU A 108 -2.95 10.07 -26.47
CA LEU A 108 -3.10 8.87 -27.29
C LEU A 108 -2.71 7.56 -26.57
N GLU A 109 -2.33 7.61 -25.29
CA GLU A 109 -1.80 6.42 -24.61
C GLU A 109 -2.54 6.15 -23.31
N GLU A 110 -2.55 7.15 -22.42
CA GLU A 110 -3.02 6.96 -21.05
C GLU A 110 -3.57 8.24 -20.43
N ALA A 111 -4.53 8.08 -19.53
CA ALA A 111 -4.85 9.08 -18.53
C ALA A 111 -4.62 8.50 -17.13
N VAL A 112 -4.28 9.32 -16.16
CA VAL A 112 -4.28 8.90 -14.75
C VAL A 112 -5.22 9.77 -13.96
N VAL A 113 -6.16 9.13 -13.30
CA VAL A 113 -7.16 9.76 -12.44
C VAL A 113 -7.01 9.29 -11.00
N VAL A 114 -7.34 10.17 -10.06
CA VAL A 114 -7.25 9.92 -8.62
C VAL A 114 -8.64 10.03 -8.01
N CYS A 115 -9.03 9.03 -7.22
CA CYS A 115 -10.24 9.03 -6.41
C CYS A 115 -9.87 8.81 -4.93
N GLY A 116 -9.96 9.86 -4.11
CA GLY A 116 -9.47 9.80 -2.73
C GLY A 116 -7.98 9.45 -2.69
N ASN A 117 -7.64 8.28 -2.12
CA ASN A 117 -6.27 7.78 -2.07
C ASN A 117 -5.94 6.81 -3.22
N ARG A 118 -6.93 6.38 -4.02
CA ARG A 118 -6.77 5.40 -5.10
C ARG A 118 -6.37 6.10 -6.40
N ARG A 119 -5.51 5.48 -7.18
CA ARG A 119 -4.99 6.01 -8.44
C ARG A 119 -5.26 5.00 -9.55
N PHE A 120 -5.77 5.45 -10.68
CA PHE A 120 -6.14 4.59 -11.80
C PHE A 120 -5.48 5.06 -13.08
N GLN A 121 -4.86 4.13 -13.79
CA GLN A 121 -4.41 4.31 -15.15
C GLN A 121 -5.53 3.88 -16.10
N LEU A 122 -5.97 4.82 -16.92
CA LEU A 122 -6.87 4.60 -18.04
C LEU A 122 -6.00 4.34 -19.26
N ILE A 123 -5.95 3.11 -19.76
CA ILE A 123 -5.15 2.72 -20.93
C ILE A 123 -6.02 2.91 -22.16
N LEU A 124 -5.82 4.02 -22.85
CA LEU A 124 -6.71 4.52 -23.90
C LEU A 124 -6.63 3.68 -25.18
N THR A 125 -5.59 2.87 -25.33
CA THR A 125 -5.39 1.98 -26.48
C THR A 125 -5.98 0.58 -26.29
N GLN A 126 -6.51 0.25 -25.10
CA GLN A 126 -6.93 -1.12 -24.75
C GLN A 126 -8.28 -1.19 -24.04
N ASP A 127 -9.07 -0.12 -24.01
CA ASP A 127 -10.36 -0.08 -23.30
C ASP A 127 -10.30 -0.44 -21.82
N MET A 128 -9.12 -0.27 -21.20
CA MET A 128 -8.84 -0.84 -19.88
C MET A 128 -8.57 0.24 -18.83
N ALA A 129 -9.00 0.01 -17.60
CA ALA A 129 -8.61 0.76 -16.42
C ALA A 129 -7.96 -0.18 -15.40
N ARG A 130 -6.82 0.22 -14.84
CA ARG A 130 -6.15 -0.55 -13.78
C ARG A 130 -5.71 0.34 -12.63
N GLU A 131 -5.72 -0.22 -11.43
CA GLU A 131 -5.29 0.49 -10.23
C GLU A 131 -3.76 0.52 -10.13
N LEU A 132 -3.23 1.69 -9.84
CA LEU A 132 -1.81 1.95 -9.65
C LEU A 132 -1.47 2.04 -8.17
N CYS A 133 -0.19 1.89 -7.87
CA CYS A 133 0.35 2.23 -6.55
C CYS A 133 -0.12 3.61 -6.09
N GLN A 134 -0.58 3.73 -4.84
CA GLN A 134 -1.08 4.99 -4.29
C GLN A 134 0.00 6.07 -4.10
N THR A 135 1.28 5.71 -4.19
CA THR A 135 2.38 6.69 -4.16
C THR A 135 2.26 7.65 -5.34
N PRO A 136 2.14 8.97 -5.12
CA PRO A 136 1.97 9.94 -6.20
C PRO A 136 3.04 9.80 -7.28
N THR A 137 2.66 9.96 -8.56
CA THR A 137 3.54 9.81 -9.73
C THR A 137 4.12 8.42 -9.98
N CYS A 138 3.94 7.44 -9.08
CA CYS A 138 4.34 6.06 -9.34
C CYS A 138 3.48 5.49 -10.48
N ARG A 139 4.11 4.76 -11.42
CA ARG A 139 3.44 4.07 -12.53
C ARG A 139 3.41 2.55 -12.38
N SER A 140 3.90 2.06 -11.24
CA SER A 140 3.95 0.63 -10.98
C SER A 140 2.59 0.12 -10.51
N ASP A 141 2.26 -1.07 -10.97
CA ASP A 141 1.05 -1.78 -10.59
C ASP A 141 1.13 -2.29 -9.14
N GLN A 142 -0.04 -2.45 -8.53
CA GLN A 142 -0.17 -3.15 -7.26
C GLN A 142 -0.04 -4.67 -7.50
N PRO A 143 0.60 -5.43 -6.58
CA PRO A 143 0.73 -6.89 -6.73
C PRO A 143 -0.61 -7.63 -6.74
N GLY A 144 -1.66 -7.03 -6.18
CA GLY A 144 -3.01 -7.58 -6.12
C GLY A 144 -3.97 -6.55 -5.54
N TRP A 145 -5.26 -6.85 -5.57
CA TRP A 145 -6.34 -5.92 -5.20
C TRP A 145 -6.25 -5.43 -3.73
N ALA A 146 -5.76 -6.27 -2.81
CA ALA A 146 -5.61 -5.92 -1.40
C ALA A 146 -4.41 -5.00 -1.12
N PHE A 147 -3.53 -4.79 -2.10
CA PHE A 147 -2.30 -4.04 -1.91
C PHE A 147 -2.48 -2.60 -2.34
N LEU A 148 -2.31 -1.65 -1.42
CA LEU A 148 -2.39 -0.22 -1.73
C LEU A 148 -1.14 0.29 -2.50
N HIS A 149 0.00 -0.38 -2.35
CA HIS A 149 1.27 0.05 -2.94
C HIS A 149 1.97 -1.06 -3.73
N CYS A 150 2.78 -0.67 -4.72
CA CYS A 150 3.64 -1.61 -5.43
C CYS A 150 4.74 -2.16 -4.52
N SER A 151 5.37 -3.27 -4.91
CA SER A 151 6.40 -3.97 -4.13
C SER A 151 7.56 -3.09 -3.65
N SER A 152 7.93 -2.05 -4.40
CA SER A 152 8.99 -1.11 -4.00
C SER A 152 8.58 -0.12 -2.92
N HIS A 153 7.29 0.16 -2.77
CA HIS A 153 6.74 1.15 -1.84
C HIS A 153 6.06 0.51 -0.62
N LEU A 154 5.76 -0.79 -0.65
CA LEU A 154 5.26 -1.52 0.53
C LEU A 154 6.15 -1.36 1.77
N PRO A 155 7.50 -1.36 1.68
CA PRO A 155 8.37 -1.12 2.83
C PRO A 155 8.19 0.23 3.52
N ASP A 156 7.61 1.23 2.83
CA ASP A 156 7.39 2.58 3.36
C ASP A 156 6.04 2.70 4.08
N CYS A 157 5.19 1.68 4.01
CA CYS A 157 3.90 1.64 4.69
C CYS A 157 4.07 1.57 6.23
N SER A 158 3.07 2.10 6.93
CA SER A 158 2.97 1.90 8.38
C SER A 158 2.65 0.45 8.70
N GLY A 159 2.99 0.02 9.92
CA GLY A 159 2.62 -1.32 10.41
C GLY A 159 1.12 -1.57 10.35
N ASP A 160 0.30 -0.55 10.65
CA ASP A 160 -1.16 -0.66 10.63
C ASP A 160 -1.69 -0.84 9.19
N ALA A 161 -1.10 -0.12 8.22
CA ALA A 161 -1.46 -0.30 6.81
C ALA A 161 -1.07 -1.69 6.30
N LEU A 162 0.10 -2.20 6.68
CA LEU A 162 0.51 -3.56 6.33
C LEU A 162 -0.40 -4.61 6.96
N VAL A 163 -0.83 -4.42 8.21
CA VAL A 163 -1.80 -5.32 8.88
C VAL A 163 -3.14 -5.32 8.16
N SER A 164 -3.68 -4.14 7.82
CA SER A 164 -4.96 -4.05 7.07
C SER A 164 -4.87 -4.77 5.72
N MET A 165 -3.83 -4.51 4.91
CA MET A 165 -3.66 -5.18 3.62
C MET A 165 -3.51 -6.70 3.78
N THR A 166 -2.86 -7.15 4.85
CA THR A 166 -2.73 -8.57 5.19
C THR A 166 -4.06 -9.21 5.52
N GLU A 167 -4.87 -8.56 6.37
CA GLU A 167 -6.18 -9.07 6.78
C GLU A 167 -7.14 -9.15 5.59
N ASP A 168 -7.21 -8.09 4.78
CA ASP A 168 -8.05 -8.03 3.58
C ASP A 168 -7.66 -9.14 2.58
N TRP A 169 -6.37 -9.27 2.28
CA TRP A 169 -5.86 -10.31 1.39
C TRP A 169 -6.14 -11.72 1.92
N ALA A 170 -5.83 -11.97 3.20
CA ALA A 170 -5.96 -13.29 3.81
C ALA A 170 -7.42 -13.75 3.89
N TYR A 171 -8.36 -12.82 4.13
CA TYR A 171 -9.78 -13.11 4.18
C TYR A 171 -10.31 -13.66 2.84
N ASP A 172 -10.02 -12.98 1.74
CA ASP A 172 -10.46 -13.45 0.41
C ASP A 172 -9.71 -14.71 0.00
N PHE A 173 -8.40 -14.77 0.23
CA PHE A 173 -7.60 -15.95 -0.11
C PHE A 173 -8.09 -17.21 0.61
N LYS A 174 -8.44 -17.09 1.90
CA LYS A 174 -9.06 -18.17 2.68
C LYS A 174 -10.43 -18.55 2.13
N THR A 175 -11.23 -17.57 1.70
CA THR A 175 -12.54 -17.81 1.09
C THR A 175 -12.41 -18.63 -0.21
N ASP A 176 -11.41 -18.33 -1.04
CA ASP A 176 -11.12 -19.04 -2.30
C ASP A 176 -10.46 -20.41 -2.09
N ALA A 177 -9.63 -20.54 -1.06
CA ALA A 177 -9.02 -21.81 -0.67
C ALA A 177 -10.05 -22.77 -0.04
N GLY A 178 -11.10 -22.23 0.60
CA GLY A 178 -12.14 -23.00 1.26
C GLY A 178 -11.61 -23.69 2.52
N ARG A 179 -11.85 -25.01 2.63
CA ARG A 179 -11.37 -25.83 3.76
C ARG A 179 -10.04 -26.54 3.49
N ASP A 180 -9.44 -26.31 2.32
CA ASP A 180 -8.21 -26.99 1.93
C ASP A 180 -7.00 -26.33 2.60
N VAL A 181 -6.49 -26.99 3.64
CA VAL A 181 -5.36 -26.50 4.45
C VAL A 181 -4.07 -26.40 3.65
N GLU A 182 -3.85 -27.29 2.67
CA GLU A 182 -2.63 -27.29 1.87
C GLU A 182 -2.54 -26.07 0.94
N ARG A 183 -3.70 -25.49 0.59
CA ARG A 183 -3.78 -24.28 -0.25
C ARG A 183 -3.57 -22.99 0.52
N LEU A 184 -3.55 -23.02 1.86
CA LEU A 184 -3.38 -21.82 2.70
C LEU A 184 -1.91 -21.40 2.87
N GLU A 185 -0.95 -22.23 2.48
CA GLU A 185 0.48 -22.00 2.69
C GLU A 185 1.19 -21.43 1.44
N GLY A 186 2.30 -20.72 1.63
CA GLY A 186 3.28 -20.49 0.55
C GLY A 186 2.93 -19.45 -0.53
N SER A 187 1.96 -18.56 -0.31
CA SER A 187 1.62 -17.49 -1.26
C SER A 187 2.76 -16.47 -1.46
N ALA A 188 2.93 -15.99 -2.71
CA ALA A 188 3.88 -14.94 -3.06
C ALA A 188 3.49 -13.56 -2.49
N GLU A 189 2.20 -13.29 -2.37
CA GLU A 189 1.61 -12.10 -1.77
C GLU A 189 1.91 -12.03 -0.27
N ALA A 190 1.74 -13.14 0.44
CA ALA A 190 2.16 -13.26 1.85
C ALA A 190 3.66 -12.96 2.00
N ASP A 191 4.50 -13.46 1.10
CA ASP A 191 5.94 -13.17 1.10
C ASP A 191 6.27 -11.70 0.89
N LEU A 192 5.52 -11.00 0.04
CA LEU A 192 5.69 -9.55 -0.17
C LEU A 192 5.34 -8.76 1.11
N LEU A 193 4.24 -9.11 1.78
CA LEU A 193 3.84 -8.50 3.05
C LEU A 193 4.88 -8.74 4.16
N ILE A 194 5.39 -9.97 4.28
CA ILE A 194 6.46 -10.29 5.23
C ILE A 194 7.77 -9.55 4.92
N LYS A 195 8.15 -9.44 3.64
CA LYS A 195 9.36 -8.70 3.25
C LYS A 195 9.22 -7.21 3.58
N ALA A 196 8.07 -6.61 3.30
CA ALA A 196 7.78 -5.22 3.64
C ALA A 196 7.79 -4.99 5.16
N ALA A 197 7.13 -5.86 5.93
CA ALA A 197 7.10 -5.82 7.39
C ALA A 197 8.49 -6.04 8.02
N THR A 198 9.33 -6.85 7.37
CA THR A 198 10.73 -7.00 7.79
C THR A 198 11.49 -5.70 7.60
N ALA A 199 11.32 -5.02 6.46
CA ALA A 199 12.03 -3.79 6.14
C ALA A 199 11.72 -2.63 7.11
N ASN A 200 10.50 -2.55 7.63
CA ASN A 200 10.07 -1.50 8.56
C ASN A 200 10.04 -1.93 10.04
N GLY A 201 10.43 -3.17 10.36
CA GLY A 201 10.49 -3.71 11.73
C GLY A 201 9.13 -4.09 12.35
N THR A 202 8.11 -4.34 11.53
CA THR A 202 6.77 -4.75 11.99
C THR A 202 6.44 -6.22 11.68
N TYR A 203 7.47 -7.05 11.46
CA TYR A 203 7.32 -8.47 11.12
C TYR A 203 6.36 -9.22 12.04
N GLU A 204 6.54 -9.13 13.36
CA GLU A 204 5.75 -9.93 14.30
C GLU A 204 4.26 -9.59 14.24
N ARG A 205 3.94 -8.30 14.12
CA ARG A 205 2.55 -7.82 14.01
C ARG A 205 1.89 -8.34 12.73
N VAL A 206 2.58 -8.21 11.60
CA VAL A 206 2.06 -8.60 10.28
C VAL A 206 1.98 -10.11 10.14
N SER A 207 2.99 -10.85 10.62
CA SER A 207 2.98 -12.32 10.61
C SER A 207 1.87 -12.87 11.49
N LYS A 208 1.61 -12.26 12.65
CA LYS A 208 0.48 -12.65 13.50
C LYS A 208 -0.85 -12.43 12.80
N ALA A 209 -1.08 -11.22 12.28
CA ALA A 209 -2.33 -10.90 11.55
C ALA A 209 -2.56 -11.87 10.39
N LEU A 210 -1.52 -12.17 9.60
CA LEU A 210 -1.61 -13.12 8.50
C LEU A 210 -2.06 -14.51 8.96
N LEU A 211 -1.44 -15.05 10.02
CA LEU A 211 -1.76 -16.38 10.55
C LEU A 211 -3.17 -16.40 11.16
N ASP A 212 -3.53 -15.38 11.94
CA ASP A 212 -4.84 -15.28 12.59
C ASP A 212 -5.98 -15.14 11.55
N SER A 213 -5.72 -14.46 10.43
CA SER A 213 -6.71 -14.32 9.34
C SER A 213 -6.80 -15.57 8.46
N LEU A 214 -5.67 -16.17 8.05
CA LEU A 214 -5.65 -17.34 7.17
C LEU A 214 -6.17 -18.59 7.87
N PHE A 215 -5.76 -18.83 9.11
CA PHE A 215 -6.05 -20.07 9.82
C PHE A 215 -7.18 -19.88 10.83
N VAL A 216 -7.59 -20.97 11.47
CA VAL A 216 -8.50 -20.93 12.62
C VAL A 216 -7.67 -20.61 13.87
N ALA A 217 -8.21 -19.78 14.76
CA ALA A 217 -7.55 -19.45 16.01
C ALA A 217 -7.27 -20.74 16.81
N PRO A 218 -6.08 -20.92 17.41
CA PRO A 218 -5.71 -22.18 18.07
C PRO A 218 -6.69 -22.63 19.17
N ASP A 219 -7.31 -21.68 19.85
CA ASP A 219 -8.31 -21.89 20.90
C ASP A 219 -9.70 -22.26 20.37
N ALA A 220 -9.97 -22.05 19.07
CA ALA A 220 -11.21 -22.41 18.41
C ALA A 220 -11.12 -23.72 17.61
N LEU A 221 -9.96 -24.38 17.59
CA LEU A 221 -9.75 -25.59 16.79
C LEU A 221 -10.62 -26.76 17.26
N ASP A 222 -10.66 -26.99 18.57
CA ASP A 222 -11.43 -28.09 19.17
C ASP A 222 -12.94 -27.92 18.96
N ASP A 223 -13.42 -26.68 18.80
CA ASP A 223 -14.83 -26.37 18.53
C ASP A 223 -15.18 -26.46 17.03
N MET A 224 -14.20 -26.24 16.14
CA MET A 224 -14.41 -26.17 14.69
C MET A 224 -14.20 -27.50 13.96
N PHE A 225 -13.40 -28.40 14.52
CA PHE A 225 -13.09 -29.70 13.94
C PHE A 225 -13.65 -30.82 14.81
N TRP A 226 -14.28 -31.82 14.18
CA TRP A 226 -14.88 -32.95 14.89
C TRP A 226 -13.94 -34.14 15.01
N SER A 227 -12.72 -34.03 14.49
CA SER A 227 -11.70 -35.07 14.55
C SER A 227 -10.36 -34.54 15.04
N ASP A 228 -9.73 -35.30 15.94
CA ASP A 228 -8.40 -34.99 16.46
C ASP A 228 -7.34 -34.93 15.35
N GLU A 229 -7.55 -35.71 14.27
CA GLU A 229 -6.67 -35.73 13.10
C GLU A 229 -6.73 -34.40 12.33
N GLU A 230 -7.92 -33.86 12.09
CA GLU A 230 -8.08 -32.55 11.43
C GLU A 230 -7.54 -31.41 12.30
N THR A 231 -7.80 -31.44 13.62
CA THR A 231 -7.24 -30.47 14.56
C THR A 231 -5.71 -30.49 14.54
N LEU A 232 -5.10 -31.67 14.62
CA LEU A 232 -3.64 -31.81 14.58
C LEU A 232 -3.05 -31.39 13.22
N ALA A 233 -3.72 -31.74 12.12
CA ALA A 233 -3.31 -31.32 10.78
C ALA A 233 -3.31 -29.79 10.64
N MET A 234 -4.34 -29.11 11.17
CA MET A 234 -4.43 -27.66 11.18
C MET A 234 -3.33 -27.03 12.06
N GLN A 235 -3.08 -27.56 13.26
CA GLN A 235 -1.98 -27.09 14.13
C GLN A 235 -0.63 -27.21 13.43
N HIS A 236 -0.37 -28.34 12.77
CA HIS A 236 0.86 -28.54 12.02
C HIS A 236 0.99 -27.56 10.85
N ALA A 237 -0.09 -27.24 10.16
CA ALA A 237 -0.08 -26.25 9.08
C ALA A 237 0.26 -24.85 9.58
N ILE A 238 -0.35 -24.43 10.69
CA ILE A 238 -0.05 -23.13 11.33
C ILE A 238 1.44 -23.04 11.69
N GLU A 239 2.02 -24.06 12.32
CA GLU A 239 3.43 -24.04 12.70
C GLU A 239 4.38 -24.12 11.50
N ARG A 240 4.04 -24.89 10.46
CA ARG A 240 4.82 -24.92 9.21
C ARG A 240 4.85 -23.54 8.57
N GLU A 241 3.70 -22.89 8.43
CA GLU A 241 3.60 -21.58 7.80
C GLU A 241 4.30 -20.52 8.66
N ARG A 242 4.15 -20.55 9.99
CA ARG A 242 4.91 -19.67 10.90
C ARG A 242 6.42 -19.80 10.70
N LEU A 243 6.95 -21.02 10.63
CA LEU A 243 8.37 -21.27 10.39
C LEU A 243 8.80 -20.79 8.99
N ARG A 244 7.96 -20.98 7.97
CA ARG A 244 8.20 -20.53 6.60
C ARG A 244 8.29 -19.01 6.52
N LEU A 245 7.31 -18.28 7.06
CA LEU A 245 7.28 -16.81 7.10
C LEU A 245 8.50 -16.26 7.86
N HIS A 246 8.88 -16.89 8.98
CA HIS A 246 10.09 -16.52 9.71
C HIS A 246 11.36 -16.69 8.85
N ASN A 247 11.44 -17.75 8.04
CA ASN A 247 12.56 -17.96 7.12
C ASN A 247 12.58 -16.93 5.98
N VAL A 248 11.42 -16.53 5.45
CA VAL A 248 11.30 -15.45 4.46
C VAL A 248 11.82 -14.14 5.04
N ALA A 249 11.34 -13.75 6.22
CA ALA A 249 11.76 -12.54 6.92
C ALA A 249 13.26 -12.55 7.24
N ARG A 250 13.78 -13.66 7.76
CA ARG A 250 15.22 -13.81 8.05
C ARG A 250 16.08 -13.69 6.79
N THR A 251 15.63 -14.25 5.68
CA THR A 251 16.33 -14.17 4.39
C THR A 251 16.34 -12.74 3.87
N GLU A 252 15.20 -12.05 4.00
CA GLU A 252 15.07 -10.66 3.59
C GLU A 252 15.92 -9.72 4.46
N ALA A 253 15.93 -9.90 5.78
CA ALA A 253 16.79 -9.14 6.69
C ALA A 253 18.27 -9.27 6.29
N ARG A 254 18.72 -10.50 5.96
CA ARG A 254 20.08 -10.74 5.46
C ARG A 254 20.35 -10.06 4.12
N ARG A 255 19.37 -10.05 3.21
CA ARG A 255 19.47 -9.34 1.93
C ARG A 255 19.64 -7.84 2.18
N LEU A 256 18.82 -7.25 3.04
CA LEU A 256 18.83 -5.83 3.38
C LEU A 256 20.14 -5.40 4.07
N TRP A 257 20.70 -6.21 4.97
CA TRP A 257 22.00 -5.92 5.57
C TRP A 257 23.14 -5.82 4.55
N LYS A 258 23.11 -6.63 3.49
CA LYS A 258 24.09 -6.53 2.40
C LYS A 258 23.92 -5.23 1.61
N VAL A 259 22.69 -4.73 1.48
CA VAL A 259 22.38 -3.48 0.79
C VAL A 259 22.82 -2.27 1.62
N PHE A 260 22.54 -2.26 2.92
CA PHE A 260 22.87 -1.12 3.79
C PHE A 260 24.34 -1.10 4.23
N GLY A 261 24.95 -2.27 4.45
CA GLY A 261 26.35 -2.42 4.87
C GLY A 261 26.61 -2.06 6.34
N ALA A 262 26.12 -0.91 6.81
CA ALA A 262 26.30 -0.40 8.17
C ALA A 262 25.03 0.26 8.72
N CYS A 263 24.96 0.39 10.05
CA CYS A 263 23.85 1.07 10.72
C CYS A 263 23.76 2.52 10.25
N VAL A 264 22.59 2.91 9.75
CA VAL A 264 22.37 4.28 9.23
C VAL A 264 22.48 5.37 10.29
N THR A 265 22.35 5.01 11.58
CA THR A 265 22.37 5.96 12.70
C THR A 265 23.76 6.10 13.35
N CYS A 266 24.45 4.98 13.61
CA CYS A 266 25.72 4.98 14.37
C CYS A 266 26.93 4.47 13.59
N GLY A 267 26.76 4.01 12.34
CA GLY A 267 27.83 3.40 11.54
C GLY A 267 28.30 2.03 12.02
N GLY A 268 27.73 1.50 13.11
CA GLY A 268 28.05 0.20 13.66
C GLY A 268 27.69 -0.95 12.71
N ARG A 269 28.30 -2.12 12.94
CA ARG A 269 28.03 -3.33 12.15
C ARG A 269 26.58 -3.79 12.34
N LEU A 270 25.88 -3.98 11.23
CA LEU A 270 24.55 -4.61 11.24
C LEU A 270 24.68 -6.08 11.65
N ASN A 271 23.69 -6.63 12.37
CA ASN A 271 23.65 -8.03 12.80
C ASN A 271 24.80 -8.49 13.73
N ALA A 272 25.34 -7.60 14.57
CA ALA A 272 26.37 -8.01 15.53
C ALA A 272 25.88 -9.06 16.55
N TYR A 273 24.57 -9.08 16.84
CA TYR A 273 23.96 -9.91 17.89
C TYR A 273 22.84 -10.83 17.39
N GLY A 274 22.73 -11.04 16.07
CA GLY A 274 21.62 -11.79 15.47
C GLY A 274 20.53 -10.88 14.89
N TRP A 275 19.54 -11.52 14.26
CA TRP A 275 18.36 -10.84 13.73
C TRP A 275 17.32 -10.67 14.84
N ASP A 276 16.94 -9.43 15.11
CA ASP A 276 15.79 -9.08 15.92
C ASP A 276 14.66 -8.61 14.99
N PRO A 277 13.50 -9.30 14.93
CA PRO A 277 12.41 -8.97 14.03
C PRO A 277 11.71 -7.64 14.37
N SER A 278 11.87 -7.13 15.58
CA SER A 278 11.30 -5.85 16.03
C SER A 278 12.15 -4.65 15.59
N VAL A 279 13.38 -4.89 15.12
CA VAL A 279 14.32 -3.85 14.71
C VAL A 279 14.44 -3.86 13.19
N PRO A 280 14.13 -2.74 12.50
CA PRO A 280 14.30 -2.64 11.06
C PRO A 280 15.76 -2.93 10.66
N PRO A 281 16.04 -3.75 9.62
CA PRO A 281 17.38 -4.19 9.25
C PRO A 281 18.41 -3.08 8.97
N ARG A 282 17.97 -1.85 8.69
CA ARG A 282 18.87 -0.68 8.54
C ARG A 282 19.50 -0.20 9.85
N PHE A 283 19.05 -0.68 11.00
CA PHE A 283 19.55 -0.32 12.32
C PHE A 283 20.22 -1.51 13.01
N CYS A 284 21.26 -1.26 13.81
CA CYS A 284 21.94 -2.33 14.55
C CYS A 284 21.26 -2.72 15.87
N SER A 285 20.35 -1.88 16.38
CA SER A 285 19.60 -2.13 17.61
C SER A 285 18.42 -1.16 17.72
N ALA A 286 17.47 -1.45 18.63
CA ALA A 286 16.34 -0.59 18.94
C ALA A 286 16.76 0.85 19.33
N LYS A 287 17.93 1.03 19.97
CA LYS A 287 18.46 2.36 20.33
C LYS A 287 18.80 3.24 19.12
N CYS A 288 19.05 2.62 17.97
CA CYS A 288 19.36 3.35 16.73
C CYS A 288 18.12 3.67 15.90
N VAL A 289 16.95 3.12 16.28
CA VAL A 289 15.68 3.41 15.61
C VAL A 289 15.23 4.80 16.06
N PRO A 290 14.95 5.73 15.12
CA PRO A 290 14.41 7.04 15.48
C PRO A 290 13.10 6.87 16.25
N ALA A 291 12.92 7.66 17.31
CA ALA A 291 11.64 7.75 17.99
C ALA A 291 10.56 8.14 16.97
N ALA A 292 9.41 7.47 17.02
CA ALA A 292 8.29 7.80 16.16
C ALA A 292 7.93 9.29 16.35
N PRO A 293 7.66 10.04 15.27
CA PRO A 293 7.24 11.42 15.38
C PRO A 293 5.90 11.48 16.13
N GLY A 294 5.94 11.69 17.44
CA GLY A 294 4.77 11.66 18.32
C GLY A 294 5.06 11.17 19.75
N SER A 295 6.15 10.44 19.98
CA SER A 295 6.56 10.07 21.35
C SER A 295 7.51 11.13 21.93
N SER A 296 6.93 12.21 22.46
CA SER A 296 7.67 13.09 23.38
C SER A 296 8.10 12.29 24.62
N PRO A 297 9.34 12.45 25.12
CA PRO A 297 9.88 11.67 26.23
C PRO A 297 9.43 12.15 27.63
N ASP A 298 8.30 12.86 27.75
CA ASP A 298 7.85 13.46 29.02
C ASP A 298 6.75 12.65 29.73
N SER A 299 6.65 11.35 29.47
CA SER A 299 5.75 10.46 30.22
C SER A 299 6.50 9.28 30.83
N ALA A 300 7.57 9.58 31.57
CA ALA A 300 8.13 8.67 32.56
C ALA A 300 8.16 9.36 33.93
N ALA A 301 7.55 8.68 34.90
CA ALA A 301 7.61 8.93 36.34
C ALA A 301 6.75 10.08 36.92
N THR A 302 5.49 9.75 37.19
CA THR A 302 5.02 9.90 38.57
C THR A 302 4.21 8.67 38.96
N VAL A 303 4.90 7.68 39.50
CA VAL A 303 4.28 6.65 40.34
C VAL A 303 3.69 7.40 41.53
N ARG A 304 2.37 7.63 41.51
CA ARG A 304 1.65 8.04 42.72
C ARG A 304 1.47 6.80 43.60
N PRO A 305 1.91 6.82 44.86
CA PRO A 305 1.68 5.73 45.78
C PRO A 305 0.18 5.58 46.07
N ALA A 306 -0.23 4.33 46.25
CA ALA A 306 -1.60 3.91 46.49
C ALA A 306 -2.29 4.70 47.61
N ASP A 307 -3.52 5.14 47.33
CA ASP A 307 -4.48 5.60 48.33
C ASP A 307 -4.68 4.49 49.38
N GLN A 308 -4.11 4.69 50.56
CA GLN A 308 -4.53 3.99 51.76
C GLN A 308 -5.90 4.53 52.15
N ARG A 309 -6.93 3.68 52.09
CA ARG A 309 -8.23 3.97 52.70
C ARG A 309 -8.05 4.18 54.20
N PRO A 310 -8.55 5.28 54.79
CA PRO A 310 -8.64 5.38 56.23
C PRO A 310 -9.75 4.44 56.74
N VAL A 311 -9.42 3.72 57.81
CA VAL A 311 -10.35 2.93 58.63
C VAL A 311 -11.37 3.88 59.23
N GLU A 312 -12.66 3.66 58.94
CA GLU A 312 -13.76 4.31 59.65
C GLU A 312 -13.76 3.85 61.12
N VAL A 313 -13.52 4.80 62.02
CA VAL A 313 -13.81 4.65 63.45
C VAL A 313 -15.26 5.11 63.66
N PRO A 314 -16.12 4.36 64.36
CA PRO A 314 -17.48 4.79 64.61
C PRO A 314 -17.50 5.92 65.64
N ALA A 315 -18.19 7.01 65.32
CA ALA A 315 -18.47 8.08 66.27
C ALA A 315 -19.64 7.68 67.19
N TRP A 316 -19.41 7.81 68.49
CA TRP A 316 -20.40 8.37 69.42
C TRP A 316 -20.13 9.87 69.51
#